data_AF-A0A418YA82-F1
#
_entry.id   AF-A0A418YA82-F1
#
_cell.length_a   1.000
_cell.length_b   1.000
_cell.length_c   1.000
_cell.angle_alpha   90.00
_cell.angle_beta   90.00
_cell.angle_gamma   90.00
#
_symmetry.space_group_name_H-M   'P 1'
#
loop_
_entity.id
_entity.type
_entity.pdbx_description
1 polymer ?
#
loop_
_entity_poly.entity_id
_entity_poly.type
_entity_poly.pdbx_seq_one_letter_code
_entity_poly.pdbx_strand_id
1 'polypeptide(L)'
;MKKIHLLVGTTLGGAEYVADALVPYIEQAGFDTEIHNPADLSSFNADEKQLWLVITSTHGAGDYPESFQEFANQLMAQRPMLRAINYGVIGIGDSSYDTFCEAGKNIDALLQDLGAVQTSELLTIDVQEHTIPEDAAEAWIPNWLNAVQKYA
;
A
#
# COMPACT_ATOMS: atom_id res chain seq x y z
N MET A 1 -4.84 -18.68 -9.43
CA MET A 1 -5.09 -17.88 -8.22
C MET A 1 -4.74 -16.45 -8.55
N LYS A 2 -5.47 -15.47 -8.00
CA LYS A 2 -5.14 -14.06 -8.20
C LYS A 2 -4.10 -13.64 -7.17
N LYS A 3 -3.13 -12.84 -7.61
CA LYS A 3 -2.02 -12.38 -6.79
C LYS A 3 -2.25 -10.94 -6.34
N ILE A 4 -1.93 -10.67 -5.08
CA ILE A 4 -1.90 -9.34 -4.48
C ILE A 4 -0.44 -8.97 -4.26
N HIS A 5 -0.01 -7.88 -4.87
CA HIS A 5 1.34 -7.34 -4.69
C HIS A 5 1.34 -6.37 -3.52
N LEU A 6 2.05 -6.72 -2.44
CA LEU A 6 2.24 -5.86 -1.27
C LEU A 6 3.45 -4.97 -1.52
N LEU A 7 3.22 -3.69 -1.80
CA LEU A 7 4.26 -2.71 -2.07
C LEU A 7 4.64 -2.01 -0.76
N VAL A 8 5.80 -2.34 -0.22
CA VAL A 8 6.20 -1.91 1.12
C VAL A 8 7.16 -0.73 1.04
N GLY A 9 6.79 0.35 1.71
CA GLY A 9 7.67 1.47 2.00
C GLY A 9 7.99 1.51 3.48
N THR A 10 9.21 1.15 3.84
CA THR A 10 9.67 1.13 5.24
C THR A 10 11.06 1.70 5.39
N THR A 11 11.35 2.36 6.51
CA THR A 11 12.71 2.77 6.88
C THR A 11 13.30 1.86 7.96
N LEU A 12 12.50 1.49 8.97
CA LEU A 12 12.92 0.74 10.16
C LEU A 12 12.22 -0.62 10.28
N GLY A 13 11.61 -1.12 9.20
CA GLY A 13 10.89 -2.40 9.18
C GLY A 13 9.43 -2.34 9.62
N GLY A 14 8.95 -1.26 10.23
CA GLY A 14 7.56 -1.17 10.75
C GLY A 14 6.46 -1.50 9.72
N ALA A 15 6.56 -0.95 8.51
CA ALA A 15 5.59 -1.26 7.44
C ALA A 15 5.76 -2.68 6.86
N GLU A 16 6.94 -3.26 6.95
CA GLU A 16 7.21 -4.64 6.51
C GLU A 16 6.56 -5.63 7.47
N TYR A 17 6.66 -5.42 8.79
CA TYR A 17 5.96 -6.23 9.79
C TYR A 17 4.45 -6.24 9.55
N VAL A 18 3.85 -5.07 9.26
CA VAL A 18 2.43 -4.99 8.91
C VAL A 18 2.15 -5.79 7.64
N ALA A 19 2.96 -5.68 6.59
CA ALA A 19 2.74 -6.44 5.37
C ALA A 19 2.80 -7.96 5.61
N ASP A 20 3.78 -8.45 6.38
CA ASP A 20 3.94 -9.86 6.75
C ASP A 20 2.75 -10.37 7.58
N ALA A 21 2.26 -9.56 8.54
CA ALA A 21 1.10 -9.89 9.36
C ALA A 21 -0.18 -10.06 8.51
N LEU A 22 -0.29 -9.36 7.39
CA LEU A 22 -1.44 -9.43 6.49
C LEU A 22 -1.42 -10.64 5.54
N VAL A 23 -0.25 -11.21 5.24
CA VAL A 23 -0.09 -12.38 4.35
C VAL A 23 -1.07 -13.52 4.69
N PRO A 24 -1.11 -14.05 5.93
CA PRO A 24 -1.98 -15.19 6.26
C PRO A 24 -3.47 -14.87 6.05
N TYR A 25 -3.90 -13.63 6.26
CA TYR A 25 -5.29 -13.20 6.03
C TYR A 25 -5.64 -13.20 4.53
N ILE A 26 -4.70 -12.73 3.70
CA ILE A 26 -4.87 -12.69 2.25
C ILE A 26 -4.88 -14.12 1.67
N GLU A 27 -3.96 -14.98 2.11
CA GLU A 27 -3.90 -16.38 1.72
C GLU A 27 -5.16 -17.16 2.14
N GLN A 28 -5.66 -16.92 3.36
CA GLN A 28 -6.89 -17.52 3.86
C GLN A 28 -8.12 -17.09 3.04
N ALA A 29 -8.10 -15.88 2.47
CA ALA A 29 -9.14 -15.39 1.57
C ALA A 29 -9.04 -15.96 0.14
N GLY A 30 -8.03 -16.79 -0.15
CA GLY A 30 -7.85 -17.49 -1.43
C GLY A 30 -7.02 -16.73 -2.47
N PHE A 31 -6.26 -15.72 -2.05
CA PHE A 31 -5.35 -14.96 -2.89
C PHE A 31 -3.89 -15.37 -2.63
N ASP A 32 -3.04 -15.21 -3.65
CA ASP A 32 -1.60 -15.35 -3.53
C ASP A 32 -0.99 -13.99 -3.17
N THR A 33 0.10 -13.96 -2.40
CA THR A 33 0.75 -12.72 -1.96
C THR A 33 2.18 -12.63 -2.41
N GLU A 34 2.61 -11.44 -2.81
CA GLU A 34 4.01 -11.16 -3.14
C GLU A 34 4.43 -9.83 -2.55
N ILE A 35 5.42 -9.85 -1.65
CA ILE A 35 5.93 -8.65 -0.99
C ILE A 35 7.07 -8.04 -1.82
N HIS A 36 7.00 -6.73 -2.05
CA HIS A 36 7.97 -5.93 -2.79
C HIS A 36 8.60 -4.89 -1.86
N ASN A 37 9.85 -5.13 -1.45
CA ASN A 37 10.66 -4.22 -0.64
C ASN A 37 12.15 -4.32 -1.07
N PRO A 38 12.66 -3.41 -1.93
CA PRO A 38 11.99 -2.23 -2.47
C PRO A 38 10.95 -2.57 -3.56
N ALA A 39 10.01 -1.65 -3.77
CA ALA A 39 9.07 -1.75 -4.88
C ALA A 39 9.69 -1.21 -6.18
N ASP A 40 9.40 -1.86 -7.32
CA ASP A 40 9.93 -1.46 -8.62
C ASP A 40 8.83 -1.49 -9.69
N LEU A 41 8.61 -0.37 -10.40
CA LEU A 41 7.51 -0.26 -11.35
C LEU A 41 7.73 -1.15 -12.58
N SER A 42 8.98 -1.34 -13.01
CA SER A 42 9.32 -2.20 -14.14
C SER A 42 9.01 -3.68 -13.91
N SER A 43 8.81 -4.09 -12.66
CA SER A 43 8.39 -5.44 -12.30
C SER A 43 6.88 -5.67 -12.51
N PHE A 44 6.11 -4.60 -12.76
CA PHE A 44 4.66 -4.67 -12.99
C PHE A 44 4.29 -4.34 -14.43
N ASN A 45 3.20 -4.95 -14.90
CA ASN A 45 2.64 -4.68 -16.22
C ASN A 45 1.34 -3.89 -16.05
N ALA A 46 1.38 -2.60 -16.43
CA ALA A 46 0.26 -1.68 -16.29
C ALA A 46 -1.00 -2.07 -17.09
N ASP A 47 -0.84 -2.87 -18.15
CA ASP A 47 -1.94 -3.35 -18.99
C ASP A 47 -2.62 -4.61 -18.43
N GLU A 48 -2.00 -5.29 -17.47
CA GLU A 48 -2.56 -6.48 -16.85
C GLU A 48 -3.38 -6.14 -15.61
N LYS A 49 -4.45 -6.91 -15.39
CA LYS A 49 -5.26 -6.76 -14.18
C LYS A 49 -4.47 -7.24 -12.97
N GLN A 50 -4.06 -6.29 -12.13
CA GLN A 50 -3.31 -6.58 -10.90
C GLN A 50 -3.99 -5.93 -9.70
N LEU A 51 -3.71 -6.50 -8.52
CA LEU A 51 -4.14 -6.00 -7.23
C LEU A 51 -2.91 -5.54 -6.46
N TRP A 52 -2.86 -4.27 -6.09
CA TRP A 52 -1.76 -3.71 -5.31
C TRP A 52 -2.25 -3.31 -3.93
N LEU A 53 -1.48 -3.65 -2.90
CA LEU A 53 -1.67 -3.16 -1.55
C LEU A 53 -0.42 -2.38 -1.16
N VAL A 54 -0.53 -1.06 -1.07
CA VAL A 54 0.61 -0.22 -0.69
C VAL A 54 0.62 -0.08 0.82
N ILE A 55 1.70 -0.45 1.48
CA ILE A 55 1.90 -0.26 2.92
C ILE A 55 3.12 0.63 3.09
N THR A 56 2.92 1.89 3.50
CA THR A 56 4.01 2.86 3.57
C THR A 56 4.03 3.61 4.89
N SER A 57 5.20 3.71 5.51
CA SER A 57 5.44 4.58 6.66
C SER A 57 5.84 5.98 6.21
N THR A 58 5.35 7.02 6.88
CA THR A 58 5.79 8.39 6.61
C THR A 58 7.15 8.65 7.26
N HIS A 59 8.11 9.20 6.50
CA HIS A 59 9.43 9.53 7.00
C HIS A 59 9.65 11.04 7.07
N GLY A 60 10.19 11.52 8.20
CA GLY A 60 10.59 12.93 8.37
C GLY A 60 9.44 13.92 8.19
N ALA A 61 9.52 14.75 7.16
CA ALA A 61 8.60 15.86 6.89
C ALA A 61 7.46 15.49 5.92
N GLY A 62 7.01 14.23 5.91
CA GLY A 62 5.96 13.76 5.01
C GLY A 62 6.44 12.97 3.79
N ASP A 63 7.75 12.72 3.71
CA ASP A 63 8.37 12.04 2.59
C ASP A 63 8.14 10.51 2.62
N TYR A 64 8.28 9.92 1.43
CA TYR A 64 8.34 8.48 1.27
C TYR A 64 9.65 7.91 1.86
N PRO A 65 9.62 6.69 2.40
CA PRO A 65 10.83 5.97 2.76
C PRO A 65 11.64 5.63 1.50
N GLU A 66 12.96 5.56 1.60
CA GLU A 66 13.87 5.35 0.47
C GLU A 66 13.49 4.11 -0.37
N SER A 67 13.08 3.01 0.28
CA SER A 67 12.64 1.77 -0.37
C SER A 67 11.42 1.93 -1.30
N PHE A 68 10.66 3.01 -1.16
CA PHE A 68 9.46 3.31 -1.95
C PHE A 68 9.59 4.59 -2.78
N GLN A 69 10.51 5.47 -2.40
CA GLN A 69 10.72 6.74 -3.07
C GLN A 69 11.08 6.56 -4.55
N GLU A 70 11.88 5.53 -4.87
CA GLU A 70 12.23 5.23 -6.26
C GLU A 70 11.00 4.79 -7.07
N PHE A 71 10.14 3.94 -6.52
CA PHE A 71 8.87 3.54 -7.14
C PHE A 71 7.96 4.74 -7.42
N ALA A 72 7.77 5.62 -6.42
CA ALA A 72 6.97 6.83 -6.58
C ALA A 72 7.55 7.77 -7.65
N ASN A 73 8.87 7.91 -7.71
CA ASN A 73 9.55 8.68 -8.76
C ASN A 73 9.35 8.06 -10.14
N GLN A 74 9.43 6.74 -10.28
CA GLN A 74 9.18 6.04 -11.54
C GLN A 74 7.74 6.27 -12.01
N LEU A 75 6.75 6.19 -11.12
CA LEU A 75 5.34 6.49 -11.43
C LEU A 75 5.16 7.94 -11.92
N MET A 76 5.77 8.91 -11.24
CA MET A 76 5.69 10.32 -11.62
C MET A 76 6.40 10.63 -12.94
N ALA A 77 7.49 9.94 -13.24
CA ALA A 77 8.29 10.14 -14.45
C ALA A 77 7.66 9.45 -15.67
N GLN A 78 7.22 8.20 -15.53
CA GLN A 78 6.67 7.40 -16.63
C GLN A 78 5.19 7.70 -16.87
N ARG A 79 4.44 8.07 -15.82
CA ARG A 79 2.99 8.27 -15.83
C ARG A 79 2.23 7.19 -16.61
N PRO A 80 2.41 5.90 -16.28
CA PRO A 80 1.70 4.82 -16.95
C PRO A 80 0.19 4.92 -16.68
N MET A 81 -0.63 4.42 -17.60
CA MET A 81 -2.08 4.43 -17.43
C MET A 81 -2.52 3.17 -16.68
N LEU A 82 -2.77 3.28 -15.37
CA LEU A 82 -2.96 2.15 -14.46
C LEU A 82 -4.42 1.67 -14.36
N ARG A 83 -5.20 1.79 -15.43
CA ARG A 83 -6.65 1.48 -15.41
C ARG A 83 -7.00 0.02 -15.11
N ALA A 84 -6.05 -0.89 -15.34
CA ALA A 84 -6.20 -2.30 -15.01
C ALA A 84 -5.84 -2.62 -13.55
N ILE A 85 -5.22 -1.67 -12.84
CA ILE A 85 -4.75 -1.82 -11.48
C ILE A 85 -5.84 -1.41 -10.50
N ASN A 86 -6.15 -2.31 -9.59
CA ASN A 86 -6.98 -2.04 -8.43
C ASN A 86 -6.08 -1.99 -7.21
N TYR A 87 -6.26 -1.01 -6.33
CA TYR A 87 -5.33 -0.83 -5.22
C TYR A 87 -5.98 -0.43 -3.90
N GLY A 88 -5.28 -0.74 -2.81
CA GLY A 88 -5.52 -0.22 -1.46
C GLY A 88 -4.25 0.40 -0.89
N VAL A 89 -4.40 1.31 0.07
CA VAL A 89 -3.28 2.00 0.71
C VAL A 89 -3.43 1.97 2.22
N ILE A 90 -2.35 1.60 2.90
CA ILE A 90 -2.16 1.63 4.34
C ILE A 90 -1.01 2.61 4.61
N GLY A 91 -1.35 3.77 5.14
CA GLY A 91 -0.40 4.76 5.60
C GLY A 91 -0.14 4.59 7.10
N ILE A 92 1.11 4.41 7.49
CA ILE A 92 1.54 4.40 8.89
C ILE A 92 2.20 5.75 9.18
N GLY A 93 1.75 6.43 10.22
CA GLY A 93 2.24 7.74 10.61
C GLY A 93 2.12 7.98 12.10
N ASP A 94 2.63 9.12 12.54
CA ASP A 94 2.56 9.59 13.91
C ASP A 94 1.82 10.92 13.92
N SER A 95 0.69 10.99 14.63
CA SER A 95 -0.15 12.20 14.69
C SER A 95 0.47 13.38 15.44
N SER A 96 1.61 13.18 16.11
CA SER A 96 2.39 14.27 16.71
C SER A 96 3.05 15.16 15.67
N TYR A 97 3.19 14.67 14.43
CA TYR A 97 3.72 15.43 13.31
C TYR A 97 2.58 15.96 12.44
N ASP A 98 2.70 17.21 11.98
CA ASP A 98 1.73 17.82 11.05
C ASP A 98 1.57 17.01 9.75
N THR A 99 2.60 16.25 9.37
CA THR A 99 2.66 15.43 8.14
C THR A 99 2.09 14.02 8.38
N PHE A 100 1.01 13.92 9.16
CA PHE A 100 0.39 12.65 9.51
C PHE A 100 -0.08 11.86 8.27
N CYS A 101 0.51 10.67 8.07
CA CYS A 101 0.24 9.76 6.96
C CYS A 101 0.37 10.40 5.57
N GLU A 102 1.23 11.42 5.43
CA GLU A 102 1.33 12.19 4.18
C GLU A 102 1.83 11.34 3.00
N ALA A 103 2.78 10.44 3.23
CA ALA A 103 3.27 9.51 2.22
C ALA A 103 2.12 8.64 1.64
N GLY A 104 1.27 8.09 2.51
CA GLY A 104 0.11 7.29 2.09
C GLY A 104 -0.89 8.11 1.27
N LYS A 105 -1.21 9.32 1.71
CA LYS A 105 -2.14 10.22 0.99
C LYS A 105 -1.60 10.62 -0.38
N ASN A 106 -0.29 10.88 -0.46
CA ASN A 106 0.36 11.29 -1.69
C ASN A 106 0.36 10.14 -2.72
N ILE A 107 0.68 8.90 -2.32
CA ILE A 107 0.63 7.77 -3.26
C ILE A 107 -0.79 7.43 -3.69
N ASP A 108 -1.77 7.54 -2.77
CA ASP A 108 -3.18 7.35 -3.10
C ASP A 108 -3.64 8.35 -4.17
N ALA A 109 -3.29 9.62 -4.02
CA ALA A 109 -3.59 10.66 -5.01
C ALA A 109 -2.87 10.41 -6.35
N LEU A 110 -1.61 9.98 -6.30
CA LEU A 110 -0.82 9.67 -7.50
C LEU A 110 -1.41 8.49 -8.28
N LEU A 111 -1.79 7.40 -7.61
CA LEU A 111 -2.40 6.23 -8.25
C LEU A 111 -3.75 6.57 -8.88
N GLN A 112 -4.56 7.39 -8.21
CA GLN A 112 -5.80 7.93 -8.78
C GLN A 112 -5.56 8.81 -10.01
N ASP A 113 -4.57 9.70 -10.00
CA ASP A 113 -4.20 10.54 -11.16
C ASP A 113 -3.82 9.69 -12.38
N LEU A 114 -3.13 8.56 -12.14
CA LEU A 114 -2.74 7.59 -13.16
C LEU A 114 -3.89 6.69 -13.64
N GLY A 115 -5.07 6.82 -13.03
CA GLY A 115 -6.29 6.10 -13.40
C GLY A 115 -6.44 4.72 -12.78
N ALA A 116 -5.66 4.40 -11.74
CA ALA A 116 -5.87 3.20 -10.94
C ALA A 116 -7.19 3.30 -10.16
N VAL A 117 -7.80 2.14 -9.88
CA VAL A 117 -9.09 2.07 -9.19
C VAL A 117 -8.85 1.80 -7.71
N GLN A 118 -9.18 2.79 -6.87
CA GLN A 118 -9.18 2.63 -5.43
C GLN A 118 -10.30 1.67 -5.01
N THR A 119 -9.97 0.58 -4.31
CA THR A 119 -10.96 -0.44 -3.89
C THR A 119 -11.52 -0.20 -2.50
N SER A 120 -10.86 0.62 -1.68
CA SER A 120 -11.29 1.04 -0.35
C SER A 120 -10.68 2.38 0.04
N GLU A 121 -11.24 3.03 1.05
CA GLU A 121 -10.63 4.20 1.66
C GLU A 121 -9.23 3.86 2.23
N LEU A 122 -8.33 4.84 2.15
CA LEU A 122 -6.99 4.76 2.70
C LEU A 122 -7.05 4.54 4.22
N LEU A 123 -6.34 3.52 4.69
CA LEU A 123 -6.19 3.27 6.13
C LEU A 123 -5.04 4.13 6.67
N THR A 124 -5.34 5.05 7.58
CA THR A 124 -4.31 5.77 8.35
C THR A 124 -4.13 5.10 9.71
N ILE A 125 -2.94 4.56 9.96
CA ILE A 125 -2.56 3.99 11.25
C ILE A 125 -1.73 5.02 11.99
N ASP A 126 -2.19 5.40 13.17
CA ASP A 126 -1.46 6.30 14.06
C ASP A 126 -0.69 5.51 15.12
N VAL A 127 0.64 5.57 15.09
CA VAL A 127 1.50 4.86 16.06
C VAL A 127 1.44 5.44 17.47
N GLN A 128 0.90 6.65 17.65
CA GLN A 128 0.66 7.23 18.98
C GLN A 128 -0.58 6.63 19.64
N GLU A 129 -1.66 6.48 18.87
CA GLU A 129 -2.94 5.91 19.35
C GLU A 129 -2.93 4.38 19.32
N HIS A 130 -2.27 3.78 18.32
CA HIS A 130 -2.13 2.34 18.14
C HIS A 130 -0.72 1.90 18.50
N THR A 131 -0.58 1.36 19.72
CA THR A 131 0.67 0.75 20.20
C THR A 131 1.16 -0.38 19.28
N ILE A 132 0.24 -1.03 18.54
CA ILE A 132 0.53 -2.10 17.59
C ILE A 132 -0.14 -1.75 16.26
N PRO A 133 0.63 -1.35 15.23
CA PRO A 133 0.07 -1.00 13.92
C PRO A 133 -0.53 -2.21 13.19
N GLU A 134 -0.03 -3.42 13.46
CA GLU A 134 -0.54 -4.67 12.88
C GLU A 134 -2.02 -4.88 13.20
N ASP A 135 -2.45 -4.65 14.45
CA ASP A 135 -3.85 -4.87 14.88
C ASP A 135 -4.86 -4.03 14.08
N ALA A 136 -4.52 -2.76 13.82
CA ALA A 136 -5.35 -1.88 13.00
C ALA A 136 -5.43 -2.36 11.54
N ALA A 137 -4.31 -2.83 10.99
CA ALA A 137 -4.26 -3.39 9.63
C ALA A 137 -5.04 -4.71 9.53
N GLU A 138 -4.91 -5.58 10.53
CA GLU A 138 -5.62 -6.87 10.64
C GLU A 138 -7.13 -6.69 10.75
N ALA A 139 -7.60 -5.65 11.44
CA ALA A 139 -9.03 -5.32 11.50
C ALA A 139 -9.57 -4.78 10.17
N TRP A 140 -8.74 -4.13 9.38
CA TRP A 140 -9.11 -3.50 8.11
C TRP A 140 -9.06 -4.47 6.92
N ILE A 141 -8.06 -5.36 6.87
CA ILE A 141 -7.80 -6.23 5.71
C ILE A 141 -8.98 -7.10 5.29
N PRO A 142 -9.83 -7.68 6.17
CA PRO A 142 -10.93 -8.52 5.74
C PRO A 142 -12.00 -7.74 4.96
N ASN A 143 -12.21 -6.47 5.32
CA ASN A 143 -13.13 -5.58 4.62
C ASN A 143 -12.60 -5.25 3.22
N TRP A 144 -11.30 -4.94 3.13
CA TRP A 144 -10.63 -4.72 1.86
C TRP A 144 -10.68 -5.97 0.96
N LEU A 145 -10.35 -7.14 1.52
CA LEU A 145 -10.41 -8.43 0.82
C LEU A 145 -11.80 -8.72 0.25
N ASN A 146 -12.86 -8.43 1.00
CA ASN A 146 -14.24 -8.55 0.51
C ASN A 146 -14.55 -7.58 -0.64
N ALA A 147 -14.02 -6.35 -0.58
CA ALA A 147 -14.17 -5.38 -1.65
C ALA A 147 -13.42 -5.81 -2.92
N VAL A 148 -12.17 -6.27 -2.80
CA VAL A 148 -11.36 -6.71 -3.95
C VAL A 148 -11.85 -8.01 -4.56
N GLN A 149 -12.52 -8.90 -3.81
CA GLN A 149 -13.17 -10.10 -4.36
C GLN A 149 -14.20 -9.79 -5.46
N LYS A 150 -14.73 -8.57 -5.56
CA LYS A 150 -15.63 -8.17 -6.66
C LYS A 150 -14.89 -7.84 -7.95
N TYR A 151 -13.63 -7.42 -7.80
CA TYR A 151 -12.66 -7.25 -8.88
C TYR A 151 -11.84 -8.56 -9.09
N ALA A 152 -12.18 -9.56 -8.25
CA ALA A 152 -11.91 -10.99 -8.15
C ALA A 152 -12.19 -11.85 -9.39
#